data_AF-A0A9W9BTD5-F1
#
_entry.id   AF-A0A9W9BTD5-F1
#
_cell.length_a   1.000
_cell.length_b   1.000
_cell.length_c   1.000
_cell.angle_alpha   90.00
_cell.angle_beta   90.00
_cell.angle_gamma   90.00
#
_symmetry.space_group_name_H-M   'P 1'
#
loop_
_entity.id
_entity.type
_entity.pdbx_description
1 polymer ?
#
loop_
_entity_poly.entity_id
_entity_poly.type
_entity_poly.pdbx_seq_one_letter_code
_entity_poly.pdbx_strand_id
1 'polypeptide(L)'
;MPPSTLGFRVLATLLHTYNSVRFGKNSMEALIGQAMKDSATMRKSSVPWKDDEPSAQSYHTFDSATSAWVVKTPSDETVDNDGINCISLYSWNIDFMLPFAEARMKPALAHLGNLIGSNPTNTAPIIFLQECTPSDLATIAATPWIRERFHLTDLDTTNWATNHYGTVTLIDSRLPITAAFRVHYSKTRMDRDAFFVDVSVQGKTIRLCNTHLESMVFNPPFRPPQMQIVAQYLHEDKVHAGLAAGDFNAIQPFDRTLHTDNGLKDAFLELGGKEDTDEGYTWGQQAATKLRETFGCSRMDKVYFCGGAEVVRFERFGEDVLTEGEEESSQIVALGLEKAWVTDHLGIKAEVEILNTSRL
;
A
#
# COMPACT_ATOMS: atom_id res chain seq x y z
N MET A 1 -34.45 1.77 5.72
CA MET A 1 -34.57 0.30 5.56
C MET A 1 -33.42 -0.32 6.34
N PRO A 2 -33.63 -1.37 7.14
CA PRO A 2 -32.58 -1.87 8.02
C PRO A 2 -31.44 -2.52 7.20
N PRO A 3 -30.19 -2.50 7.70
CA PRO A 3 -29.02 -2.99 6.98
C PRO A 3 -29.17 -4.47 6.64
N SER A 4 -28.79 -4.82 5.42
CA SER A 4 -29.01 -6.13 4.80
C SER A 4 -28.41 -7.29 5.59
N THR A 5 -29.27 -8.18 6.07
CA THR A 5 -29.02 -9.52 6.63
C THR A 5 -28.32 -10.49 5.66
N LEU A 6 -27.97 -10.03 4.44
CA LEU A 6 -27.33 -10.83 3.40
C LEU A 6 -25.81 -11.03 3.66
N GLY A 7 -25.14 -10.06 4.28
CA GLY A 7 -23.71 -10.17 4.63
C GLY A 7 -23.42 -11.26 5.67
N PHE A 8 -24.32 -11.46 6.62
CA PHE A 8 -24.22 -12.51 7.64
C PHE A 8 -24.38 -13.92 7.07
N ARG A 9 -25.19 -14.12 6.02
CA ARG A 9 -25.42 -15.44 5.43
C ARG A 9 -24.24 -15.93 4.58
N VAL A 10 -23.52 -15.01 3.92
CA VAL A 10 -22.30 -15.37 3.17
C VAL A 10 -21.15 -15.73 4.12
N LEU A 11 -21.00 -15.00 5.23
CA LEU A 11 -20.04 -15.32 6.29
C LEU A 11 -20.32 -16.68 6.95
N ALA A 12 -21.60 -17.00 7.17
CA ALA A 12 -22.03 -18.29 7.71
C ALA A 12 -21.81 -19.46 6.73
N THR A 13 -21.91 -19.24 5.42
CA THR A 13 -21.69 -20.29 4.41
C THR A 13 -20.20 -20.62 4.29
N LEU A 14 -19.32 -19.62 4.37
CA LEU A 14 -17.87 -19.82 4.45
C LEU A 14 -17.45 -20.56 5.73
N LEU A 15 -18.02 -20.18 6.89
CA LEU A 15 -17.88 -20.93 8.14
C LEU A 15 -18.37 -22.38 8.01
N HIS A 16 -19.37 -22.67 7.18
CA HIS A 16 -19.91 -24.02 7.03
C HIS A 16 -19.05 -24.91 6.11
N THR A 17 -18.46 -24.37 5.04
CA THR A 17 -17.45 -25.08 4.24
C THR A 17 -16.12 -25.27 4.97
N TYR A 18 -15.81 -24.45 5.99
CA TYR A 18 -14.59 -24.57 6.80
C TYR A 18 -14.72 -25.50 8.03
N ASN A 19 -15.93 -25.85 8.47
CA ASN A 19 -16.15 -26.48 9.78
C ASN A 19 -16.11 -28.02 9.81
N SER A 20 -15.53 -28.70 8.81
CA SER A 20 -15.37 -30.16 8.86
C SER A 20 -13.97 -30.66 9.24
N VAL A 21 -13.04 -29.79 9.65
CA VAL A 21 -11.71 -30.24 10.08
C VAL A 21 -11.33 -29.57 11.39
N ARG A 22 -11.07 -30.38 12.42
CA ARG A 22 -10.47 -29.92 13.67
C ARG A 22 -9.03 -29.49 13.37
N PHE A 23 -8.83 -28.20 13.14
CA PHE A 23 -7.49 -27.62 12.98
C PHE A 23 -6.89 -27.23 14.34
N GLY A 24 -5.56 -27.28 14.42
CA GLY A 24 -4.81 -26.76 15.57
C GLY A 24 -5.01 -25.25 15.71
N LYS A 25 -4.94 -24.74 16.95
CA LYS A 25 -5.13 -23.32 17.28
C LYS A 25 -4.13 -22.36 16.61
N ASN A 26 -3.06 -22.89 15.99
CA ASN A 26 -1.95 -22.16 15.39
C ASN A 26 -1.82 -22.52 13.90
N SER A 27 -2.79 -22.13 13.06
CA SER A 27 -2.74 -22.35 11.60
C SER A 27 -2.98 -21.03 10.88
N MET A 28 -2.44 -20.89 9.66
CA MET A 28 -2.65 -19.69 8.85
C MET A 28 -4.14 -19.40 8.60
N GLU A 29 -4.96 -20.43 8.41
CA GLU A 29 -6.40 -20.26 8.24
C GLU A 29 -7.11 -19.76 9.51
N ALA A 30 -6.68 -20.23 10.68
CA ALA A 30 -7.21 -19.73 11.95
C ALA A 30 -6.82 -18.27 12.17
N LEU A 31 -5.61 -17.89 11.78
CA LEU A 31 -5.10 -16.52 11.83
C LEU A 31 -5.92 -15.59 10.92
N ILE A 32 -6.12 -15.97 9.65
CA ILE A 32 -6.98 -15.25 8.70
C ILE A 32 -8.40 -15.09 9.28
N GLY A 33 -8.98 -16.19 9.77
CA GLY A 33 -10.33 -16.18 10.34
C GLY A 33 -10.46 -15.30 11.59
N GLN A 34 -9.39 -15.18 12.38
CA GLN A 34 -9.34 -14.28 13.54
C GLN A 34 -9.16 -12.82 13.10
N ALA A 35 -8.24 -12.54 12.18
CA ALA A 35 -8.00 -11.22 11.62
C ALA A 35 -9.26 -10.62 10.97
N MET A 36 -10.07 -11.43 10.29
CA MET A 36 -11.36 -11.00 9.74
C MET A 36 -12.37 -10.60 10.84
N LYS A 37 -12.43 -11.34 11.95
CA LYS A 37 -13.31 -11.02 13.09
C LYS A 37 -12.84 -9.75 13.80
N ASP A 38 -11.54 -9.62 14.00
CA ASP A 38 -10.95 -8.44 14.65
C ASP A 38 -11.16 -7.19 13.81
N SER A 39 -10.99 -7.27 12.49
CA SER A 39 -11.30 -6.18 11.55
C SER A 39 -12.76 -5.73 11.67
N ALA A 40 -13.71 -6.67 11.71
CA ALA A 40 -15.12 -6.35 11.87
C ALA A 40 -15.43 -5.70 13.24
N THR A 41 -14.70 -6.10 14.29
CA THR A 41 -14.87 -5.57 15.65
C THR A 41 -14.23 -4.17 15.80
N MET A 42 -13.12 -3.93 15.12
CA MET A 42 -12.34 -2.70 15.18
C MET A 42 -12.78 -1.63 14.17
N ARG A 43 -13.74 -1.96 13.29
CA ARG A 43 -14.35 -1.01 12.36
C ARG A 43 -15.00 0.15 13.13
N LYS A 44 -14.75 1.38 12.67
CA LYS A 44 -15.33 2.58 13.28
C LYS A 44 -16.81 2.68 12.92
N SER A 45 -17.65 2.96 13.92
CA SER A 45 -19.09 3.13 13.75
C SER A 45 -19.49 4.54 13.31
N SER A 46 -18.61 5.52 13.51
CA SER A 46 -18.79 6.92 13.12
C SER A 46 -17.46 7.46 12.63
N VAL A 47 -17.51 8.17 11.51
CA VAL A 47 -16.32 8.70 10.83
C VAL A 47 -16.59 10.14 10.36
N PRO A 48 -15.58 11.01 10.30
CA PRO A 48 -15.75 12.42 9.93
C PRO A 48 -15.80 12.67 8.42
N TRP A 49 -15.52 11.67 7.59
CA TRP A 49 -15.51 11.78 6.13
C TRP A 49 -16.82 11.29 5.51
N LYS A 50 -16.97 11.61 4.22
CA LYS A 50 -18.00 11.05 3.34
C LYS A 50 -17.32 10.14 2.33
N ASP A 51 -17.88 8.94 2.14
CA ASP A 51 -17.34 7.98 1.19
C ASP A 51 -17.34 8.55 -0.25
N ASP A 52 -16.34 8.14 -1.03
CA ASP A 52 -16.03 8.55 -2.39
C ASP A 52 -15.73 10.05 -2.59
N GLU A 53 -15.64 10.81 -1.49
CA GLU A 53 -15.27 12.24 -1.48
C GLU A 53 -13.90 12.46 -0.82
N PRO A 54 -13.16 13.53 -1.22
CA PRO A 54 -11.84 13.79 -0.66
C PRO A 54 -11.96 14.34 0.76
N SER A 55 -11.33 13.66 1.71
CA SER A 55 -11.14 14.12 3.09
C SER A 55 -9.72 14.66 3.25
N ALA A 56 -9.58 15.98 3.36
CA ALA A 56 -8.28 16.62 3.54
C ALA A 56 -7.60 16.14 4.84
N GLN A 57 -6.29 15.93 4.78
CA GLN A 57 -5.48 15.48 5.90
C GLN A 57 -4.23 16.34 6.10
N SER A 58 -3.77 16.37 7.34
CA SER A 58 -2.43 16.85 7.67
C SER A 58 -1.40 15.74 7.42
N TYR A 59 -0.12 16.13 7.46
CA TYR A 59 1.02 15.22 7.48
C TYR A 59 1.94 15.56 8.65
N HIS A 60 2.99 14.78 8.84
CA HIS A 60 3.90 14.90 9.98
C HIS A 60 5.34 15.02 9.51
N THR A 61 6.08 15.98 10.09
CA THR A 61 7.51 16.16 9.90
C THR A 61 8.21 15.99 11.24
N PHE A 62 9.34 15.29 11.28
CA PHE A 62 10.10 15.15 12.51
C PHE A 62 10.92 16.42 12.78
N ASP A 63 10.75 17.02 13.95
CA ASP A 63 11.58 18.11 14.42
C ASP A 63 12.71 17.55 15.30
N SER A 64 13.93 17.61 14.78
CA SER A 64 15.13 17.14 15.50
C SER A 64 15.43 17.95 16.76
N ALA A 65 15.04 19.23 16.82
CA ALA A 65 15.31 20.09 17.97
C ALA A 65 14.45 19.69 19.18
N THR A 66 13.19 19.33 18.93
CA THR A 66 12.27 18.86 19.98
C THR A 66 12.20 17.33 20.08
N SER A 67 12.85 16.61 19.17
CA SER A 67 12.80 15.14 19.06
C SER A 67 11.37 14.60 18.97
N ALA A 68 10.50 15.31 18.24
CA ALA A 68 9.08 15.01 18.16
C ALA A 68 8.55 15.16 16.73
N TRP A 69 7.51 14.39 16.40
CA TRP A 69 6.76 14.60 15.17
C TRP A 69 5.83 15.81 15.32
N VAL A 70 5.88 16.72 14.36
CA VAL A 70 5.08 17.94 14.30
C VAL A 70 4.08 17.84 13.16
N VAL A 71 2.81 18.12 13.47
CA VAL A 71 1.74 18.18 12.47
C VAL A 71 1.95 19.37 11.54
N LYS A 72 1.82 19.14 10.25
CA LYS A 72 1.88 20.13 9.18
C LYS A 72 0.65 20.04 8.30
N THR A 73 0.15 21.18 7.88
CA THR A 73 -0.91 21.26 6.86
C THR A 73 -0.23 21.44 5.50
N PRO A 74 -0.67 20.72 4.45
CA PRO A 74 -0.20 20.99 3.09
C PRO A 74 -0.32 22.47 2.73
N SER A 75 0.69 23.01 2.06
CA SER A 75 0.73 24.42 1.66
C SER A 75 1.35 24.57 0.28
N ASP A 76 0.95 25.62 -0.44
CA ASP A 76 1.52 25.98 -1.75
C ASP A 76 2.93 26.61 -1.61
N GLU A 77 3.62 26.39 -0.49
CA GLU A 77 4.98 26.90 -0.31
C GLU A 77 5.91 26.21 -1.31
N THR A 78 6.38 26.98 -2.29
CA THR A 78 7.39 26.55 -3.24
C THR A 78 8.74 26.54 -2.54
N VAL A 79 9.15 25.38 -2.02
CA VAL A 79 10.56 25.16 -1.69
C VAL A 79 11.27 24.83 -2.98
N ASP A 80 12.41 25.46 -3.20
CA ASP A 80 13.29 25.13 -4.30
C ASP A 80 13.82 23.72 -4.10
N ASN A 81 13.34 22.78 -4.92
CA ASN A 81 13.84 21.42 -4.97
C ASN A 81 14.77 21.21 -6.17
N ASP A 82 15.50 22.27 -6.52
CA ASP A 82 16.46 22.33 -7.61
C ASP A 82 17.28 21.04 -7.70
N GLY A 83 17.14 20.36 -8.84
CA GLY A 83 17.81 19.11 -9.14
C GLY A 83 16.99 17.85 -8.96
N ILE A 84 15.84 17.85 -8.26
CA ILE A 84 14.95 16.67 -8.23
C ILE A 84 14.09 16.65 -9.50
N ASN A 85 14.24 15.59 -10.29
CA ASN A 85 13.46 15.37 -11.52
C ASN A 85 12.96 13.93 -11.67
N CYS A 86 13.28 13.07 -10.70
CA CYS A 86 12.95 11.66 -10.71
C CYS A 86 12.35 11.25 -9.37
N ILE A 87 11.35 10.38 -9.41
CA ILE A 87 10.76 9.73 -8.24
C ILE A 87 11.13 8.25 -8.27
N SER A 88 11.60 7.73 -7.14
CA SER A 88 11.74 6.30 -6.92
C SER A 88 10.62 5.85 -6.00
N LEU A 89 9.56 5.28 -6.59
CA LEU A 89 8.36 4.87 -5.90
C LEU A 89 8.47 3.40 -5.48
N TYR A 90 8.53 3.16 -4.18
CA TYR A 90 8.49 1.85 -3.56
C TYR A 90 7.08 1.56 -3.08
N SER A 91 6.56 0.36 -3.33
CA SER A 91 5.30 -0.11 -2.75
C SER A 91 5.47 -1.49 -2.16
N TRP A 92 4.93 -1.72 -0.96
CA TRP A 92 5.00 -3.01 -0.29
C TRP A 92 3.83 -3.23 0.68
N ASN A 93 3.07 -4.29 0.46
CA ASN A 93 2.13 -4.82 1.44
C ASN A 93 2.91 -5.53 2.56
N ILE A 94 2.71 -5.11 3.81
CA ILE A 94 3.47 -5.64 4.95
C ILE A 94 2.74 -6.75 5.73
N ASP A 95 1.60 -7.24 5.24
CA ASP A 95 0.80 -8.34 5.82
C ASP A 95 0.40 -8.07 7.28
N PHE A 96 -0.76 -7.45 7.51
CA PHE A 96 -1.24 -7.18 8.88
C PHE A 96 -1.65 -8.45 9.63
N MET A 97 -1.85 -9.55 8.91
CA MET A 97 -2.35 -10.80 9.50
C MET A 97 -1.24 -11.54 10.21
N LEU A 98 -0.01 -11.50 9.70
CA LEU A 98 1.13 -12.13 10.37
C LEU A 98 1.43 -11.51 11.74
N PRO A 99 1.73 -12.34 12.76
CA PRO A 99 2.07 -11.84 14.09
C PRO A 99 3.42 -11.10 14.11
N PHE A 100 3.76 -10.54 15.27
CA PHE A 100 5.06 -9.92 15.54
C PHE A 100 5.38 -8.72 14.62
N ALA A 101 4.40 -7.84 14.40
CA ALA A 101 4.52 -6.65 13.56
C ALA A 101 5.85 -5.89 13.72
N GLU A 102 6.24 -5.53 14.96
CA GLU A 102 7.53 -4.85 15.20
C GLU A 102 8.76 -5.66 14.74
N ALA A 103 8.80 -6.96 15.03
CA ALA A 103 9.91 -7.85 14.69
C ALA A 103 10.03 -8.09 13.17
N ARG A 104 8.94 -7.93 12.42
CA ARG A 104 8.91 -7.97 10.95
C ARG A 104 9.24 -6.61 10.34
N MET A 105 8.70 -5.54 10.91
CA MET A 105 8.85 -4.18 10.38
C MET A 105 10.28 -3.66 10.50
N LYS A 106 11.01 -3.95 11.59
CA LYS A 106 12.41 -3.54 11.74
C LYS A 106 13.32 -4.01 10.59
N PRO A 107 13.42 -5.32 10.28
CA PRO A 107 14.22 -5.78 9.14
C PRO A 107 13.67 -5.32 7.79
N ALA A 108 12.34 -5.18 7.64
CA ALA A 108 11.73 -4.60 6.43
C ALA A 108 12.20 -3.16 6.18
N LEU A 109 12.19 -2.30 7.22
CA LEU A 109 12.67 -0.92 7.14
C LEU A 109 14.19 -0.85 6.96
N ALA A 110 14.96 -1.76 7.56
CA ALA A 110 16.40 -1.84 7.32
C ALA A 110 16.71 -2.17 5.85
N HIS A 111 15.96 -3.11 5.26
CA HIS A 111 16.08 -3.45 3.84
C HIS A 111 15.73 -2.27 2.93
N LEU A 112 14.59 -1.60 3.17
CA LEU A 112 14.20 -0.39 2.46
C LEU A 112 15.25 0.73 2.58
N GLY A 113 15.78 0.95 3.78
CA GLY A 113 16.83 1.95 4.03
C GLY A 113 18.09 1.69 3.19
N ASN A 114 18.50 0.43 3.05
CA ASN A 114 19.65 0.06 2.20
C ASN A 114 19.38 0.32 0.71
N LEU A 115 18.19 -0.03 0.21
CA LEU A 115 17.80 0.24 -1.17
C LEU A 115 17.79 1.75 -1.46
N ILE A 116 17.18 2.52 -0.56
CA ILE A 116 17.01 3.97 -0.69
C ILE A 116 18.33 4.73 -0.52
N GLY A 117 19.26 4.20 0.27
CA GLY A 117 20.62 4.75 0.43
C GLY A 117 21.43 4.75 -0.87
N SER A 118 21.04 3.94 -1.86
CA SER A 118 21.68 3.87 -3.17
C SER A 118 21.08 4.81 -4.23
N ASN A 119 19.98 5.51 -3.91
CA ASN A 119 19.32 6.38 -4.87
C ASN A 119 20.19 7.61 -5.23
N PRO A 120 20.20 8.03 -6.51
CA PRO A 120 20.83 9.28 -6.93
C PRO A 120 20.28 10.51 -6.19
N THR A 121 21.08 11.57 -6.10
CA THR A 121 20.68 12.81 -5.42
C THR A 121 19.51 13.52 -6.11
N ASN A 122 19.37 13.39 -7.43
CA ASN A 122 18.25 13.92 -8.20
C ASN A 122 16.96 13.07 -8.12
N THR A 123 16.99 11.97 -7.35
CA THR A 123 15.86 11.06 -7.20
C THR A 123 15.26 11.16 -5.80
N ALA A 124 13.96 11.41 -5.73
CA ALA A 124 13.19 11.44 -4.49
C ALA A 124 12.53 10.07 -4.22
N PRO A 125 12.93 9.32 -3.18
CA PRO A 125 12.19 8.13 -2.74
C PRO A 125 10.80 8.47 -2.20
N ILE A 126 9.81 7.68 -2.59
CA ILE A 126 8.47 7.65 -2.01
C ILE A 126 8.20 6.21 -1.60
N ILE A 127 7.63 5.98 -0.42
CA ILE A 127 7.29 4.63 0.05
C ILE A 127 5.80 4.56 0.33
N PHE A 128 5.13 3.62 -0.31
CA PHE A 128 3.75 3.23 -0.05
C PHE A 128 3.75 1.91 0.71
N LEU A 129 3.19 1.92 1.91
CA LEU A 129 2.96 0.69 2.66
C LEU A 129 1.45 0.45 2.78
N GLN A 130 1.06 -0.80 2.59
CA GLN A 130 -0.30 -1.28 2.80
C GLN A 130 -0.30 -2.29 3.94
N GLU A 131 -1.46 -2.46 4.59
CA GLU A 131 -1.63 -3.39 5.71
C GLU A 131 -0.78 -3.05 6.94
N CYS A 132 -0.47 -1.77 7.17
CA CYS A 132 0.19 -1.35 8.40
C CYS A 132 -0.74 -1.46 9.61
N THR A 133 -0.26 -2.00 10.72
CA THR A 133 -0.93 -1.99 12.03
C THR A 133 -0.49 -0.79 12.88
N PRO A 134 -1.14 -0.50 14.03
CA PRO A 134 -0.65 0.51 14.97
C PRO A 134 0.81 0.27 15.43
N SER A 135 1.22 -1.00 15.57
CA SER A 135 2.59 -1.36 15.94
C SER A 135 3.59 -1.00 14.84
N ASP A 136 3.19 -1.14 13.58
CA ASP A 136 4.00 -0.77 12.43
C ASP A 136 4.19 0.74 12.36
N LEU A 137 3.11 1.51 12.54
CA LEU A 137 3.18 2.98 12.58
C LEU A 137 4.14 3.47 13.66
N ALA A 138 4.09 2.88 14.86
CA ALA A 138 5.01 3.20 15.94
C ALA A 138 6.47 2.88 15.58
N THR A 139 6.72 1.72 14.95
CA THR A 139 8.05 1.30 14.51
C THR A 139 8.61 2.22 13.41
N ILE A 140 7.78 2.55 12.42
CA ILE A 140 8.10 3.49 11.33
C ILE A 140 8.45 4.86 11.91
N ALA A 141 7.58 5.43 12.77
CA ALA A 141 7.78 6.72 13.41
C ALA A 141 9.00 6.74 14.36
N ALA A 142 9.43 5.58 14.85
CA ALA A 142 10.61 5.44 15.70
C ALA A 142 11.94 5.33 14.91
N THR A 143 11.88 5.01 13.63
CA THR A 143 13.06 4.64 12.83
C THR A 143 13.91 5.86 12.48
N PRO A 144 15.22 5.91 12.81
CA PRO A 144 16.04 7.10 12.66
C PRO A 144 16.15 7.66 11.24
N TRP A 145 16.43 6.80 10.24
CA TRP A 145 16.58 7.26 8.85
C TRP A 145 15.26 7.75 8.25
N ILE A 146 14.13 7.29 8.79
CA ILE A 146 12.80 7.77 8.40
C ILE A 146 12.57 9.18 8.94
N ARG A 147 12.87 9.39 10.23
CA ARG A 147 12.79 10.73 10.88
C ARG A 147 13.65 11.78 10.17
N GLU A 148 14.80 11.39 9.66
CA GLU A 148 15.72 12.29 8.97
C GLU A 148 15.25 12.66 7.56
N ARG A 149 14.68 11.70 6.82
CA ARG A 149 14.49 11.82 5.37
C ARG A 149 13.03 11.92 4.93
N PHE A 150 12.05 11.66 5.78
CA PHE A 150 10.66 11.52 5.35
C PHE A 150 9.66 12.35 6.15
N HIS A 151 8.66 12.84 5.43
CA HIS A 151 7.35 13.19 5.98
C HIS A 151 6.49 11.93 6.07
N LEU A 152 5.63 11.83 7.10
CA LEU A 152 4.69 10.73 7.30
C LEU A 152 3.25 11.21 7.18
N THR A 153 2.38 10.40 6.59
CA THR A 153 0.95 10.74 6.45
C THR A 153 0.12 10.35 7.66
N ASP A 154 0.55 9.31 8.39
CA ASP A 154 -0.18 8.75 9.50
C ASP A 154 0.81 8.33 10.60
N LEU A 155 0.57 8.79 11.83
CA LEU A 155 1.26 8.32 13.05
C LEU A 155 0.38 7.39 13.89
N ASP A 156 -0.92 7.40 13.62
CA ASP A 156 -1.92 6.59 14.28
C ASP A 156 -3.06 6.22 13.30
N THR A 157 -4.07 5.53 13.79
CA THR A 157 -5.19 5.03 12.97
C THR A 157 -6.32 6.04 12.79
N THR A 158 -6.15 7.31 13.17
CA THR A 158 -7.25 8.31 13.22
C THR A 158 -7.98 8.41 11.88
N ASN A 159 -7.25 8.39 10.78
CA ASN A 159 -7.80 8.55 9.44
C ASN A 159 -8.15 7.23 8.73
N TRP A 160 -8.01 6.09 9.39
CA TRP A 160 -8.39 4.79 8.82
C TRP A 160 -9.83 4.46 9.17
N ALA A 161 -10.55 3.74 8.30
CA ALA A 161 -11.92 3.30 8.58
C ALA A 161 -12.01 2.21 9.67
N THR A 162 -10.89 1.61 10.02
CA THR A 162 -10.73 0.63 11.11
C THR A 162 -9.52 0.97 11.96
N ASN A 163 -9.51 0.54 13.22
CA ASN A 163 -8.32 0.64 14.09
C ASN A 163 -7.36 -0.56 13.92
N HIS A 164 -7.63 -1.46 12.98
CA HIS A 164 -6.87 -2.70 12.84
C HIS A 164 -5.66 -2.55 11.92
N TYR A 165 -5.88 -2.07 10.69
CA TYR A 165 -4.84 -1.88 9.69
C TYR A 165 -5.21 -0.76 8.71
N GLY A 166 -4.24 -0.29 7.94
CA GLY A 166 -4.46 0.68 6.88
C GLY A 166 -3.23 0.94 6.02
N THR A 167 -3.22 2.09 5.36
CA THR A 167 -2.14 2.55 4.47
C THR A 167 -1.38 3.70 5.11
N VAL A 168 -0.07 3.74 4.90
CA VAL A 168 0.79 4.88 5.24
C VAL A 168 1.70 5.21 4.08
N THR A 169 1.94 6.49 3.86
CA THR A 169 2.84 6.98 2.82
C THR A 169 3.98 7.77 3.45
N LEU A 170 5.19 7.51 2.98
CA LEU A 170 6.40 8.22 3.36
C LEU A 170 6.88 9.02 2.15
N ILE A 171 7.02 10.33 2.32
CA ILE A 171 7.39 11.27 1.26
C ILE A 171 8.78 11.83 1.57
N ASP A 172 9.71 11.80 0.62
CA ASP A 172 11.03 12.43 0.80
C ASP A 172 10.86 13.89 1.24
N SER A 173 11.53 14.26 2.33
CA SER A 173 11.34 15.55 3.01
C SER A 173 11.76 16.76 2.17
N ARG A 174 12.53 16.53 1.09
CA ARG A 174 12.90 17.54 0.09
C ARG A 174 11.75 17.95 -0.82
N LEU A 175 10.65 17.19 -0.86
CA LEU A 175 9.49 17.49 -1.67
C LEU A 175 8.45 18.29 -0.89
N PRO A 176 8.05 19.49 -1.36
CA PRO A 176 6.90 20.20 -0.82
C PRO A 176 5.62 19.41 -1.03
N ILE A 177 4.82 19.27 0.03
CA ILE A 177 3.49 18.66 -0.02
C ILE A 177 2.45 19.79 -0.12
N THR A 178 1.78 19.88 -1.28
CA THR A 178 0.81 20.94 -1.58
C THR A 178 -0.63 20.50 -1.33
N ALA A 179 -0.91 19.20 -1.36
CA ALA A 179 -2.17 18.63 -0.88
C ALA A 179 -1.96 17.23 -0.31
N ALA A 180 -2.80 16.85 0.65
CA ALA A 180 -2.89 15.49 1.15
C ALA A 180 -4.37 15.21 1.49
N PHE A 181 -4.94 14.16 0.92
CA PHE A 181 -6.34 13.81 1.14
C PHE A 181 -6.59 12.31 0.95
N ARG A 182 -7.55 11.78 1.69
CA ARG A 182 -7.96 10.37 1.61
C ARG A 182 -9.36 10.27 1.03
N VAL A 183 -9.58 9.28 0.18
CA VAL A 183 -10.90 8.94 -0.35
C VAL A 183 -11.23 7.53 0.11
N HIS A 184 -12.17 7.43 1.05
CA HIS A 184 -12.67 6.13 1.52
C HIS A 184 -13.70 5.59 0.54
N TYR A 185 -13.54 4.34 0.11
CA TYR A 185 -14.42 3.78 -0.91
C TYR A 185 -15.77 3.39 -0.31
N SER A 186 -16.88 3.86 -0.88
CA SER A 186 -18.21 3.38 -0.51
C SER A 186 -18.40 1.91 -0.93
N LYS A 187 -17.69 1.50 -1.98
CA LYS A 187 -17.64 0.11 -2.47
C LYS A 187 -16.50 -0.64 -1.80
N THR A 188 -16.65 -0.93 -0.52
CA THR A 188 -15.72 -1.84 0.17
C THR A 188 -16.39 -2.73 1.20
N ARG A 189 -15.85 -3.94 1.39
CA ARG A 189 -16.17 -4.83 2.53
C ARG A 189 -15.04 -4.83 3.56
N MET A 190 -13.91 -4.22 3.25
CA MET A 190 -12.64 -4.33 3.96
C MET A 190 -12.06 -2.95 4.34
N ASP A 191 -12.90 -1.93 4.46
CA ASP A 191 -12.48 -0.63 4.97
C ASP A 191 -11.37 0.02 4.12
N ARG A 192 -11.38 -0.25 2.80
CA ARG A 192 -10.36 0.18 1.83
C ARG A 192 -10.49 1.68 1.48
N ASP A 193 -9.37 2.28 1.13
CA ASP A 193 -9.27 3.68 0.69
C ASP A 193 -8.15 3.90 -0.33
N ALA A 194 -8.12 5.11 -0.90
CA ALA A 194 -6.96 5.67 -1.60
C ALA A 194 -6.47 6.92 -0.87
N PHE A 195 -5.17 6.97 -0.61
CA PHE A 195 -4.51 8.13 -0.04
C PHE A 195 -3.73 8.90 -1.10
N PHE A 196 -4.11 10.15 -1.34
CA PHE A 196 -3.51 11.02 -2.34
C PHE A 196 -2.61 12.07 -1.68
N VAL A 197 -1.44 12.29 -2.28
CA VAL A 197 -0.52 13.36 -1.93
C VAL A 197 -0.08 14.08 -3.19
N ASP A 198 -0.31 15.38 -3.25
CA ASP A 198 0.26 16.24 -4.28
C ASP A 198 1.62 16.74 -3.77
N VAL A 199 2.67 16.44 -4.53
CA VAL A 199 4.01 16.98 -4.30
C VAL A 199 4.43 17.89 -5.45
N SER A 200 5.19 18.93 -5.15
CA SER A 200 5.79 19.78 -6.18
C SER A 200 7.13 19.20 -6.62
N VAL A 201 7.32 18.96 -7.92
CA VAL A 201 8.61 18.58 -8.53
C VAL A 201 8.88 19.53 -9.68
N GLN A 202 9.94 20.34 -9.59
CA GLN A 202 10.26 21.38 -10.59
C GLN A 202 9.07 22.32 -10.88
N GLY A 203 8.32 22.69 -9.83
CA GLY A 203 7.13 23.53 -9.94
C GLY A 203 5.90 22.86 -10.55
N LYS A 204 5.93 21.54 -10.79
CA LYS A 204 4.81 20.77 -11.33
C LYS A 204 4.17 19.91 -10.25
N THR A 205 2.84 19.80 -10.28
CA THR A 205 2.08 18.94 -9.37
C THR A 205 2.19 17.48 -9.80
N ILE A 206 2.83 16.66 -8.97
CA ILE A 206 2.84 15.21 -9.12
C ILE A 206 1.90 14.62 -8.08
N ARG A 207 0.86 13.93 -8.53
CA ARG A 207 -0.10 13.28 -7.63
C ARG A 207 0.30 11.83 -7.39
N LEU A 208 0.54 11.52 -6.13
CA LEU A 208 0.89 10.20 -5.62
C LEU A 208 -0.36 9.58 -5.00
N CYS A 209 -0.65 8.31 -5.27
CA CYS A 209 -1.79 7.58 -4.74
C CYS A 209 -1.39 6.21 -4.19
N ASN A 210 -1.43 6.05 -2.86
CA ASN A 210 -1.27 4.75 -2.20
C ASN A 210 -2.66 4.13 -2.00
N THR A 211 -2.88 2.92 -2.48
CA THR A 211 -4.16 2.23 -2.27
C THR A 211 -3.97 0.73 -2.05
N HIS A 212 -4.90 0.13 -1.32
CA HIS A 212 -5.05 -1.31 -1.25
C HIS A 212 -6.47 -1.63 -1.71
N LEU A 213 -6.62 -2.22 -2.91
CA LEU A 213 -7.94 -2.49 -3.49
C LEU A 213 -8.64 -3.69 -2.84
N GLU A 214 -9.93 -3.87 -3.12
CA GLU A 214 -10.73 -4.95 -2.54
C GLU A 214 -10.09 -6.33 -2.78
N SER A 215 -9.77 -7.02 -1.69
CA SER A 215 -9.24 -8.38 -1.75
C SER A 215 -10.32 -9.41 -2.01
N MET A 216 -9.88 -10.66 -2.20
CA MET A 216 -10.72 -11.82 -2.49
C MET A 216 -11.52 -11.71 -3.80
N VAL A 217 -12.07 -12.86 -4.19
CA VAL A 217 -12.95 -13.00 -5.35
C VAL A 217 -14.40 -12.76 -4.90
N PHE A 218 -14.93 -11.58 -5.19
CA PHE A 218 -16.32 -11.23 -4.88
C PHE A 218 -17.18 -11.02 -6.13
N ASN A 219 -18.49 -11.24 -5.97
CA ASN A 219 -19.50 -10.91 -6.98
C ASN A 219 -20.64 -10.09 -6.33
N PRO A 220 -20.88 -8.83 -6.74
CA PRO A 220 -20.10 -8.07 -7.72
C PRO A 220 -18.68 -7.73 -7.21
N PRO A 221 -17.69 -7.59 -8.12
CA PRO A 221 -16.35 -7.14 -7.78
C PRO A 221 -16.35 -5.64 -7.45
N PHE A 222 -15.52 -5.22 -6.50
CA PHE A 222 -15.39 -3.81 -6.11
C PHE A 222 -14.08 -3.14 -6.53
N ARG A 223 -13.07 -3.90 -6.99
CA ARG A 223 -11.85 -3.32 -7.54
C ARG A 223 -12.10 -2.39 -8.75
N PRO A 224 -13.00 -2.72 -9.72
CA PRO A 224 -13.28 -1.79 -10.82
C PRO A 224 -13.80 -0.41 -10.40
N PRO A 225 -14.88 -0.27 -9.59
CA PRO A 225 -15.33 1.06 -9.15
C PRO A 225 -14.32 1.78 -8.25
N GLN A 226 -13.55 1.07 -7.42
CA GLN A 226 -12.47 1.69 -6.64
C GLN A 226 -11.40 2.29 -7.55
N MET A 227 -11.00 1.56 -8.59
CA MET A 227 -9.96 2.00 -9.51
C MET A 227 -10.42 3.16 -10.41
N GLN A 228 -11.72 3.24 -10.72
CA GLN A 228 -12.33 4.41 -11.36
C GLN A 228 -12.20 5.68 -10.52
N ILE A 229 -12.43 5.58 -9.21
CA ILE A 229 -12.23 6.71 -8.29
C ILE A 229 -10.77 7.15 -8.30
N VAL A 230 -9.83 6.20 -8.20
CA VAL A 230 -8.39 6.52 -8.26
C VAL A 230 -8.04 7.27 -9.54
N ALA A 231 -8.45 6.74 -10.69
CA ALA A 231 -8.15 7.35 -11.98
C ALA A 231 -8.78 8.74 -12.15
N GLN A 232 -10.01 8.95 -11.65
CA GLN A 232 -10.66 10.26 -11.66
C GLN A 232 -9.78 11.33 -11.01
N TYR A 233 -9.21 11.04 -9.83
CA TYR A 233 -8.32 11.99 -9.15
C TYR A 233 -6.96 12.10 -9.84
N LEU A 234 -6.41 11.04 -10.42
CA LEU A 234 -5.13 11.12 -11.14
C LEU A 234 -5.21 11.99 -12.41
N HIS A 235 -6.37 12.06 -13.06
CA HIS A 235 -6.60 12.82 -14.30
C HIS A 235 -7.11 14.25 -14.09
N GLU A 236 -7.10 14.79 -12.86
CA GLU A 236 -7.49 16.19 -12.64
C GLU A 236 -6.57 17.16 -13.39
N ASP A 237 -7.13 18.22 -14.00
CA ASP A 237 -6.40 19.17 -14.86
C ASP A 237 -5.15 19.80 -14.21
N LYS A 238 -5.14 19.97 -12.88
CA LYS A 238 -4.01 20.54 -12.14
C LYS A 238 -2.85 19.56 -11.97
N VAL A 239 -3.07 18.27 -12.21
CA VAL A 239 -2.09 17.19 -12.03
C VAL A 239 -1.28 17.06 -13.31
N HIS A 240 0.02 17.35 -13.21
CA HIS A 240 0.93 17.20 -14.35
C HIS A 240 1.22 15.73 -14.63
N ALA A 241 1.44 14.94 -13.58
CA ALA A 241 1.63 13.50 -13.65
C ALA A 241 0.99 12.81 -12.45
N GLY A 242 0.34 11.67 -12.69
CA GLY A 242 -0.30 10.86 -11.68
C GLY A 242 0.40 9.51 -11.54
N LEU A 243 0.63 9.06 -10.30
CA LEU A 243 1.21 7.77 -9.95
C LEU A 243 0.33 7.10 -8.89
N ALA A 244 -0.27 5.95 -9.20
CA ALA A 244 -0.92 5.09 -8.22
C ALA A 244 -0.13 3.80 -8.06
N ALA A 245 0.12 3.39 -6.82
CA ALA A 245 0.75 2.11 -6.53
C ALA A 245 0.22 1.51 -5.24
N GLY A 246 0.42 0.21 -5.08
CA GLY A 246 -0.10 -0.53 -3.94
C GLY A 246 -0.38 -1.98 -4.27
N ASP A 247 -1.11 -2.61 -3.37
CA ASP A 247 -1.71 -3.93 -3.57
C ASP A 247 -3.06 -3.78 -4.27
N PHE A 248 -3.08 -4.09 -5.55
CA PHE A 248 -4.28 -3.99 -6.38
C PHE A 248 -5.11 -5.28 -6.33
N ASN A 249 -4.66 -6.31 -5.59
CA ASN A 249 -5.33 -7.60 -5.51
C ASN A 249 -5.74 -8.16 -6.89
N ALA A 250 -4.85 -8.03 -7.87
CA ALA A 250 -5.14 -8.31 -9.27
C ALA A 250 -5.21 -9.82 -9.59
N ILE A 251 -6.25 -10.48 -9.10
CA ILE A 251 -6.42 -11.94 -9.11
C ILE A 251 -7.54 -12.45 -10.04
N GLN A 252 -8.29 -11.56 -10.70
CA GLN A 252 -9.37 -11.90 -11.62
C GLN A 252 -9.09 -11.39 -13.05
N PRO A 253 -9.74 -11.94 -14.08
CA PRO A 253 -9.52 -11.53 -15.48
C PRO A 253 -9.61 -10.02 -15.73
N PHE A 254 -10.59 -9.32 -15.14
CA PHE A 254 -10.76 -7.88 -15.32
C PHE A 254 -9.60 -7.06 -14.73
N ASP A 255 -8.83 -7.60 -13.79
CA ASP A 255 -7.72 -6.88 -13.16
C ASP A 255 -6.55 -6.62 -14.12
N ARG A 256 -6.51 -7.34 -15.25
CA ARG A 256 -5.51 -7.17 -16.31
C ARG A 256 -5.72 -5.88 -17.10
N THR A 257 -6.95 -5.37 -17.17
CA THR A 257 -7.29 -4.19 -17.98
C THR A 257 -7.64 -2.96 -17.16
N LEU A 258 -7.63 -3.04 -15.82
CA LEU A 258 -8.00 -1.92 -14.94
C LEU A 258 -7.23 -0.62 -15.25
N HIS A 259 -5.98 -0.69 -15.70
CA HIS A 259 -5.24 0.50 -16.12
C HIS A 259 -5.80 1.07 -17.43
N THR A 260 -5.88 0.28 -18.51
CA THR A 260 -6.39 0.74 -19.82
C THR A 260 -7.83 1.20 -19.76
N ASP A 261 -8.68 0.51 -18.99
CA ASP A 261 -10.10 0.84 -18.81
C ASP A 261 -10.29 2.21 -18.16
N ASN A 262 -9.24 2.72 -17.51
CA ASN A 262 -9.21 4.00 -16.79
C ASN A 262 -8.22 5.01 -17.42
N GLY A 263 -7.73 4.75 -18.64
CA GLY A 263 -6.79 5.65 -19.33
C GLY A 263 -5.44 5.80 -18.61
N LEU A 264 -5.02 4.78 -17.87
CA LEU A 264 -3.72 4.71 -17.19
C LEU A 264 -2.81 3.72 -17.92
N LYS A 265 -1.50 3.89 -17.75
CA LYS A 265 -0.47 2.94 -18.15
C LYS A 265 -0.02 2.10 -16.96
N ASP A 266 0.46 0.89 -17.21
CA ASP A 266 1.09 0.01 -16.21
C ASP A 266 2.61 0.04 -16.38
N ALA A 267 3.34 0.40 -15.33
CA ALA A 267 4.80 0.54 -15.35
C ALA A 267 5.54 -0.74 -15.76
N PHE A 268 5.09 -1.90 -15.30
CA PHE A 268 5.71 -3.19 -15.62
C PHE A 268 5.48 -3.54 -17.10
N LEU A 269 4.26 -3.32 -17.60
CA LEU A 269 3.92 -3.63 -18.99
C LEU A 269 4.53 -2.62 -19.98
N GLU A 270 4.60 -1.34 -19.61
CA GLU A 270 5.24 -0.30 -20.45
C GLU A 270 6.72 -0.63 -20.71
N LEU A 271 7.40 -1.21 -19.73
CA LEU A 271 8.79 -1.67 -19.86
C LEU A 271 8.94 -3.06 -20.49
N GLY A 272 7.88 -3.61 -21.09
CA GLY A 272 7.91 -4.87 -21.82
C GLY A 272 7.67 -6.12 -20.97
N GLY A 273 7.32 -5.94 -19.69
CA GLY A 273 6.83 -7.02 -18.84
C GLY A 273 5.55 -7.65 -19.35
N LYS A 274 5.20 -8.83 -18.84
CA LYS A 274 4.03 -9.60 -19.27
C LYS A 274 3.24 -10.09 -18.08
N GLU A 275 1.92 -9.92 -18.15
CA GLU A 275 1.01 -10.53 -17.18
C GLU A 275 1.19 -12.04 -17.12
N ASP A 276 0.85 -12.61 -15.96
CA ASP A 276 0.81 -14.05 -15.74
C ASP A 276 2.17 -14.75 -15.99
N THR A 277 3.26 -14.08 -15.61
CA THR A 277 4.63 -14.62 -15.64
C THR A 277 5.29 -14.55 -14.27
N ASP A 278 6.19 -15.49 -13.98
CA ASP A 278 6.94 -15.56 -12.71
C ASP A 278 7.72 -14.26 -12.42
N GLU A 279 8.19 -13.60 -13.47
CA GLU A 279 8.91 -12.32 -13.41
C GLU A 279 8.03 -11.19 -12.87
N GLY A 280 6.72 -11.24 -13.17
CA GLY A 280 5.74 -10.25 -12.75
C GLY A 280 5.11 -10.54 -11.39
N TYR A 281 5.14 -11.78 -10.90
CA TYR A 281 4.46 -12.14 -9.65
C TYR A 281 5.05 -11.42 -8.44
N THR A 282 4.17 -10.87 -7.61
CA THR A 282 4.50 -10.17 -6.36
C THR A 282 3.90 -10.86 -5.14
N TRP A 283 2.99 -11.82 -5.36
CA TRP A 283 2.41 -12.64 -4.30
C TRP A 283 2.53 -14.13 -4.62
N GLY A 284 2.70 -14.93 -3.56
CA GLY A 284 2.73 -16.38 -3.59
C GLY A 284 4.10 -16.96 -3.28
N GLN A 285 5.19 -16.31 -3.72
CA GLN A 285 6.56 -16.78 -3.49
C GLN A 285 6.87 -16.90 -1.98
N GLN A 286 6.40 -15.94 -1.18
CA GLN A 286 6.60 -15.89 0.28
C GLN A 286 5.33 -16.21 1.07
N ALA A 287 4.29 -16.72 0.41
CA ALA A 287 3.07 -17.12 1.09
C ALA A 287 3.24 -18.47 1.78
N ALA A 288 2.39 -18.74 2.78
CA ALA A 288 2.29 -20.07 3.37
C ALA A 288 2.05 -21.12 2.26
N THR A 289 2.79 -22.24 2.30
CA THR A 289 2.86 -23.22 1.20
C THR A 289 1.46 -23.67 0.75
N LYS A 290 0.56 -23.93 1.71
CA LYS A 290 -0.82 -24.35 1.44
C LYS A 290 -1.65 -23.27 0.72
N LEU A 291 -1.44 -21.99 1.04
CA LEU A 291 -2.12 -20.88 0.35
C LEU A 291 -1.59 -20.76 -1.08
N ARG A 292 -0.28 -20.82 -1.28
CA ARG A 292 0.33 -20.82 -2.62
C ARG A 292 -0.18 -22.00 -3.46
N GLU A 293 -0.26 -23.20 -2.90
CA GLU A 293 -0.80 -24.38 -3.61
C GLU A 293 -2.29 -24.22 -3.98
N THR A 294 -3.05 -23.50 -3.16
CA THR A 294 -4.49 -23.30 -3.37
C THR A 294 -4.77 -22.21 -4.41
N PHE A 295 -4.03 -21.11 -4.36
CA PHE A 295 -4.35 -19.90 -5.14
C PHE A 295 -3.35 -19.60 -6.28
N GLY A 296 -2.18 -20.24 -6.27
CA GLY A 296 -1.10 -19.97 -7.22
C GLY A 296 -0.37 -18.66 -6.92
N CYS A 297 0.58 -18.29 -7.77
CA CYS A 297 1.25 -16.99 -7.69
C CYS A 297 0.50 -15.95 -8.54
N SER A 298 0.61 -14.67 -8.18
CA SER A 298 -0.04 -13.58 -8.93
C SER A 298 0.72 -12.26 -8.81
N ARG A 299 0.46 -11.34 -9.75
CA ARG A 299 0.98 -9.97 -9.74
C ARG A 299 -0.07 -9.05 -9.11
N MET A 300 -0.15 -9.09 -7.79
CA MET A 300 -1.12 -8.29 -7.04
C MET A 300 -0.72 -6.82 -6.98
N ASP A 301 0.58 -6.55 -6.82
CA ASP A 301 1.12 -5.22 -6.61
C ASP A 301 1.47 -4.58 -7.96
N LYS A 302 1.02 -3.34 -8.16
CA LYS A 302 1.15 -2.64 -9.45
C LYS A 302 1.51 -1.17 -9.27
N VAL A 303 2.12 -0.59 -10.30
CA VAL A 303 2.31 0.87 -10.43
C VAL A 303 1.61 1.32 -11.71
N TYR A 304 0.58 2.13 -11.58
CA TYR A 304 -0.12 2.78 -12.68
C TYR A 304 0.24 4.25 -12.77
N PHE A 305 0.28 4.79 -13.98
CA PHE A 305 0.66 6.18 -14.20
C PHE A 305 -0.02 6.84 -15.39
N CYS A 306 -0.06 8.18 -15.40
CA CYS A 306 -0.52 9.01 -16.51
C CYS A 306 0.18 10.39 -16.53
N GLY A 307 -0.07 11.16 -17.59
CA GLY A 307 0.44 12.52 -17.74
C GLY A 307 1.94 12.58 -18.06
N GLY A 308 2.63 13.58 -17.53
CA GLY A 308 4.06 13.83 -17.74
C GLY A 308 4.99 12.94 -16.92
N ALA A 309 4.68 11.65 -16.80
CA ALA A 309 5.52 10.64 -16.16
C ALA A 309 6.08 9.65 -17.20
N GLU A 310 7.38 9.37 -17.13
CA GLU A 310 8.04 8.31 -17.91
C GLU A 310 8.71 7.33 -16.95
N VAL A 311 8.22 6.08 -16.94
CA VAL A 311 8.85 5.02 -16.15
C VAL A 311 10.12 4.57 -16.89
N VAL A 312 11.26 4.64 -16.22
CA VAL A 312 12.57 4.26 -16.79
C VAL A 312 13.10 2.96 -16.20
N ARG A 313 12.60 2.54 -15.03
CA ARG A 313 12.96 1.28 -14.39
C ARG A 313 11.79 0.73 -13.58
N PHE A 314 11.64 -0.59 -13.58
CA PHE A 314 10.72 -1.31 -12.70
C PHE A 314 11.42 -2.57 -12.18
N GLU A 315 11.37 -2.82 -10.89
CA GLU A 315 11.97 -4.00 -10.27
C GLU A 315 11.18 -4.49 -9.05
N ARG A 316 11.31 -5.78 -8.75
CA ARG A 316 10.83 -6.38 -7.49
C ARG A 316 11.94 -6.32 -6.44
N PHE A 317 11.57 -6.25 -5.16
CA PHE A 317 12.49 -6.33 -4.03
C PHE A 317 11.84 -7.08 -2.86
N GLY A 318 12.57 -7.23 -1.75
CA GLY A 318 12.02 -7.79 -0.52
C GLY A 318 11.99 -9.33 -0.48
N GLU A 319 12.59 -10.00 -1.47
CA GLU A 319 12.78 -11.45 -1.45
C GLU A 319 13.69 -11.86 -0.29
N ASP A 320 13.26 -12.84 0.48
CA ASP A 320 14.01 -13.42 1.60
C ASP A 320 14.43 -12.42 2.69
N VAL A 321 13.66 -11.34 2.87
CA VAL A 321 13.78 -10.49 4.06
C VAL A 321 13.10 -11.21 5.22
N LEU A 322 13.87 -11.51 6.28
CA LEU A 322 13.45 -12.35 7.38
C LEU A 322 13.18 -11.54 8.65
N THR A 323 12.26 -12.06 9.45
CA THR A 323 11.86 -11.56 10.77
C THR A 323 13.03 -11.66 11.76
N GLU A 324 13.14 -10.68 12.65
CA GLU A 324 14.10 -10.74 13.76
C GLU A 324 13.55 -11.56 14.94
N GLY A 325 14.43 -12.25 15.66
CA GLY A 325 14.07 -13.03 16.85
C GLY A 325 13.83 -14.52 16.56
N GLU A 326 14.43 -15.39 17.38
CA GLU A 326 14.39 -16.85 17.19
C GLU A 326 12.99 -17.42 17.49
N GLU A 327 12.33 -16.91 18.53
CA GLU A 327 10.99 -17.36 18.93
C GLU A 327 9.94 -16.90 17.91
N GLU A 328 10.00 -15.63 17.50
CA GLU A 328 9.13 -15.04 16.49
C GLU A 328 9.29 -15.77 15.15
N SER A 329 10.53 -15.98 14.72
CA SER A 329 10.82 -16.71 13.48
C SER A 329 10.26 -18.13 13.50
N SER A 330 10.46 -18.85 14.60
CA SER A 330 9.96 -20.22 14.76
C SER A 330 8.43 -20.28 14.70
N GLN A 331 7.75 -19.29 15.29
CA GLN A 331 6.29 -19.20 15.27
C GLN A 331 5.74 -18.86 13.89
N ILE A 332 6.40 -17.98 13.12
CA ILE A 332 6.00 -17.68 11.74
C ILE A 332 6.15 -18.92 10.85
N VAL A 333 7.28 -19.63 10.92
CA VAL A 333 7.48 -20.88 10.16
C VAL A 333 6.43 -21.92 10.54
N ALA A 334 6.05 -22.00 11.82
CA ALA A 334 5.01 -22.91 12.29
C ALA A 334 3.61 -22.63 11.71
N LEU A 335 3.36 -21.44 11.13
CA LEU A 335 2.13 -21.13 10.39
C LEU A 335 2.09 -21.75 8.99
N GLY A 336 3.20 -22.35 8.54
CA GLY A 336 3.30 -23.04 7.24
C GLY A 336 4.02 -22.24 6.15
N LEU A 337 4.78 -21.21 6.53
CA LEU A 337 5.70 -20.50 5.64
C LEU A 337 7.04 -21.26 5.61
N GLU A 338 7.74 -21.24 4.48
CA GLU A 338 9.03 -21.95 4.35
C GLU A 338 10.16 -21.27 5.13
N LYS A 339 10.08 -19.94 5.26
CA LYS A 339 10.97 -19.11 6.07
C LYS A 339 10.15 -18.10 6.84
N ALA A 340 10.76 -17.49 7.86
CA ALA A 340 10.15 -16.44 8.65
C ALA A 340 10.16 -15.09 7.90
N TRP A 341 9.57 -15.03 6.71
CA TRP A 341 9.53 -13.80 5.92
C TRP A 341 8.80 -12.69 6.65
N VAL A 342 9.22 -11.44 6.39
CA VAL A 342 8.58 -10.26 6.99
C VAL A 342 7.19 -9.97 6.41
N THR A 343 6.84 -10.53 5.25
CA THR A 343 5.52 -10.44 4.60
C THR A 343 5.41 -11.53 3.53
N ASP A 344 4.19 -11.88 3.13
CA ASP A 344 3.91 -12.78 2.01
C ASP A 344 4.02 -12.13 0.62
N HIS A 345 4.19 -10.80 0.57
CA HIS A 345 4.41 -10.04 -0.67
C HIS A 345 5.89 -9.72 -0.94
N LEU A 346 6.25 -9.70 -2.21
CA LEU A 346 7.43 -9.00 -2.71
C LEU A 346 7.08 -7.53 -2.96
N GLY A 347 8.00 -6.63 -2.63
CA GLY A 347 7.85 -5.22 -2.92
C GLY A 347 8.11 -4.90 -4.39
N ILE A 348 7.58 -3.78 -4.87
CA ILE A 348 7.86 -3.25 -6.21
C ILE A 348 8.44 -1.85 -6.14
N LYS A 349 9.37 -1.54 -7.03
CA LYS A 349 9.97 -0.22 -7.20
C LYS A 349 9.83 0.23 -8.64
N ALA A 350 9.37 1.45 -8.85
CA ALA A 350 9.40 2.13 -10.14
C ALA A 350 10.24 3.41 -10.05
N GLU A 351 11.19 3.59 -10.96
CA GLU A 351 11.86 4.88 -11.16
C GLU A 351 11.15 5.63 -12.29
N VAL A 352 10.72 6.84 -11.99
CA VAL A 352 9.85 7.65 -12.85
C VAL A 352 10.47 9.03 -13.04
N GLU A 353 10.80 9.35 -14.28
CA GLU A 353 11.23 10.68 -14.68
C GLU A 353 10.01 11.59 -14.90
N ILE A 354 10.09 12.81 -14.37
CA ILE A 354 9.06 13.82 -14.54
C ILE A 354 9.41 14.65 -15.78
N LEU A 355 8.58 14.52 -16.81
CA LEU A 355 8.77 15.19 -18.09
C LEU A 355 8.41 16.67 -18.01
N ASN A 356 9.04 17.48 -18.86
CA ASN A 356 8.71 18.91 -18.96
C ASN A 356 7.38 19.19 -19.68
N THR A 357 6.93 18.27 -20.52
CA THR A 357 5.67 18.36 -21.27
C THR A 357 4.88 17.09 -21.09
N SER A 358 3.59 17.20 -20.80
CA SER A 358 2.64 16.08 -20.85
C SER A 358 2.60 15.56 -22.29
N ARG A 359 2.85 14.26 -22.53
CA ARG A 359 2.60 13.68 -23.86
C ARG A 359 1.08 13.64 -24.05
N LEU A 360 0.59 14.38 -25.04
CA LEU A 360 -0.81 14.43 -25.46
C LEU A 360 -1.34 13.06 -25.89
#